data_AF-A0A4V1LU09-F1
#
_entry.id   AF-A0A4V1LU09-F1
#
_cell.length_a   1.000
_cell.length_b   1.000
_cell.length_c   1.000
_cell.angle_alpha   90.00
_cell.angle_beta   90.00
_cell.angle_gamma   90.00
#
_symmetry.space_group_name_H-M   'P 1'
#
loop_
_entity.id
_entity.type
_entity.pdbx_description
1 polymer ?
#
loop_
_entity_poly.entity_id
_entity_poly.type
_entity_poly.pdbx_seq_one_letter_code
_entity_poly.pdbx_strand_id
1 'polypeptide(L)' 'MPNVVVNAKVVICEGVILNTFCVVKHERAIENFVHIFPKVALTEDVKVGEFTDIGNCSNVIQGIIIGKMQ' A
#
# COMPACT_ATOMS: atom_id res chain seq x y z
N MET A 1 -5.52 1.96 -10.81
CA MET A 1 -4.96 2.75 -11.94
C MET A 1 -4.11 1.83 -12.85
N PRO A 2 -3.57 2.27 -14.01
CA PRO A 2 -2.81 1.39 -14.90
C PRO A 2 -1.54 0.82 -14.24
N ASN A 3 -1.17 -0.41 -14.59
CA ASN A 3 0.04 -1.10 -14.13
C ASN A 3 0.18 -1.20 -12.59
N VAL A 4 -0.93 -1.12 -11.85
CA VAL A 4 -0.95 -1.50 -10.44
C VAL A 4 -0.76 -3.01 -10.34
N VAL A 5 0.16 -3.45 -9.49
CA VAL A 5 0.41 -4.86 -9.22
C VAL A 5 0.05 -5.16 -7.78
N VAL A 6 -0.83 -6.13 -7.57
CA VAL A 6 -1.23 -6.62 -6.23
C VAL A 6 -0.97 -8.11 -6.20
N ASN A 7 -0.12 -8.56 -5.29
CA ASN A 7 0.24 -9.97 -5.16
C ASN A 7 -0.72 -10.74 -4.24
N ALA A 8 -0.50 -12.04 -4.10
CA ALA A 8 -1.36 -12.95 -3.36
C ALA A 8 -1.58 -12.52 -1.90
N LYS A 9 -2.80 -12.77 -1.40
CA LYS A 9 -3.23 -12.58 0.00
C LYS A 9 -3.14 -11.14 0.54
N VAL A 10 -3.03 -10.14 -0.34
CA VAL A 10 -3.23 -8.74 0.04
C VAL A 10 -4.72 -8.49 0.25
N VAL A 11 -5.08 -7.81 1.34
CA VAL A 11 -6.43 -7.28 1.56
C VAL A 11 -6.42 -5.80 1.27
N ILE A 12 -7.31 -5.34 0.39
CA ILE A 12 -7.51 -3.92 0.09
C ILE A 12 -8.85 -3.51 0.68
N CYS A 13 -8.82 -2.63 1.68
CA CYS A 13 -10.02 -2.15 2.37
C CYS A 13 -10.72 -1.01 1.60
N GLU A 14 -11.77 -0.44 2.18
CA GLU A 14 -12.63 0.54 1.51
C GLU A 14 -11.89 1.87 1.25
N GLY A 15 -12.15 2.49 0.10
CA GLY A 15 -11.64 3.82 -0.22
C GLY A 15 -10.13 3.90 -0.50
N VAL A 16 -9.42 2.77 -0.60
CA VAL A 16 -7.99 2.75 -0.94
C VAL A 16 -7.76 3.20 -2.38
N ILE A 17 -6.79 4.10 -2.58
CA ILE A 17 -6.35 4.55 -3.89
C ILE A 17 -4.98 3.94 -4.21
N LEU A 18 -4.96 3.05 -5.22
CA LEU A 18 -3.73 2.49 -5.78
C LEU A 18 -3.40 3.16 -7.11
N ASN A 19 -2.34 3.96 -7.11
CA ASN A 19 -1.95 4.79 -8.24
C ASN A 19 -0.97 4.11 -9.19
N THR A 20 -0.75 4.71 -10.36
CA THR A 20 -0.07 4.10 -11.50
C THR A 20 1.30 3.53 -11.13
N PHE A 21 1.59 2.30 -11.57
CA PHE A 21 2.84 1.59 -11.29
C PHE A 21 3.13 1.29 -9.80
N CYS A 22 2.16 1.42 -8.89
CA CYS A 22 2.39 0.95 -7.52
C CYS A 22 2.36 -0.59 -7.45
N VAL A 23 3.14 -1.14 -6.53
CA VAL A 23 3.26 -2.58 -6.28
C VAL A 23 2.98 -2.84 -4.81
N VAL A 24 2.01 -3.70 -4.54
CA VAL A 24 1.73 -4.24 -3.21
C VAL A 24 2.08 -5.72 -3.23
N LYS A 25 3.21 -6.09 -2.62
CA LYS A 25 3.64 -7.49 -2.52
C LYS A 25 2.76 -8.25 -1.52
N HIS A 26 3.05 -9.53 -1.36
CA HIS A 26 2.19 -10.47 -0.65
C HIS A 26 2.10 -10.19 0.85
N GLU A 27 0.98 -10.67 1.40
CA GLU A 27 0.63 -10.67 2.83
C GLU A 27 0.32 -9.26 3.39
N ARG A 28 -0.67 -9.19 4.29
CA ARG A 28 -1.24 -8.01 4.99
C ARG A 28 -2.32 -7.21 4.27
N ALA A 29 -2.92 -6.33 5.06
CA ALA A 29 -4.00 -5.43 4.68
C ALA A 29 -3.48 -3.99 4.45
N ILE A 30 -4.04 -3.35 3.43
CA ILE A 30 -4.03 -1.92 3.22
C ILE A 30 -5.38 -1.40 3.75
N GLU A 31 -5.35 -0.69 4.87
CA GLU A 31 -6.54 -0.29 5.62
C GLU A 31 -7.34 0.83 4.92
N ASN A 32 -8.50 1.20 5.48
CA ASN A 32 -9.45 2.12 4.85
C ASN A 32 -8.82 3.48 4.51
N PHE A 33 -9.19 4.04 3.36
CA PHE A 33 -8.82 5.39 2.91
C PHE A 33 -7.31 5.65 2.81
N VAL A 34 -6.51 4.61 2.54
CA VAL A 34 -5.07 4.77 2.24
C VAL A 34 -4.86 5.27 0.81
N HIS A 35 -3.94 6.23 0.63
CA HIS A 35 -3.52 6.70 -0.69
C HIS A 35 -2.08 6.27 -1.01
N ILE A 36 -1.95 5.31 -1.93
CA ILE A 36 -0.67 4.87 -2.45
C ILE A 36 -0.37 5.60 -3.75
N PHE A 37 0.63 6.48 -3.74
CA PHE A 37 1.01 7.32 -4.88
C PHE A 37 1.72 6.52 -6.00
N PRO A 38 1.94 7.13 -7.18
CA PRO A 38 2.64 6.47 -8.28
C PRO A 38 3.98 5.86 -7.89
N LYS A 39 4.27 4.68 -8.47
CA LYS A 39 5.56 3.97 -8.34
C LYS A 39 5.97 3.61 -6.91
N VAL A 40 5.03 3.57 -5.96
CA VAL A 40 5.31 3.06 -4.60
C VAL A 40 5.48 1.54 -4.66
N ALA A 41 6.47 1.01 -3.93
CA ALA A 41 6.61 -0.43 -3.72
C ALA A 41 6.49 -0.77 -2.23
N LEU A 42 5.42 -1.48 -1.87
CA LEU A 42 5.26 -2.11 -0.57
C LEU A 42 5.75 -3.55 -0.70
N THR A 43 6.80 -3.90 0.05
CA THR A 43 7.33 -5.25 0.03
C THR A 43 6.55 -6.19 0.96
N GLU A 44 7.09 -7.37 1.24
CA GLU A 44 6.38 -8.48 1.89
C GLU A 44 5.97 -8.13 3.32
N ASP A 45 4.77 -8.55 3.74
CA ASP A 45 4.28 -8.35 5.12
C ASP A 45 4.22 -6.88 5.59
N VAL A 46 3.94 -5.94 4.67
CA VAL A 46 3.76 -4.51 5.00
C VAL A 46 2.31 -4.19 5.33
N LYS A 47 2.06 -3.60 6.51
CA LYS A 47 0.74 -3.09 6.89
C LYS A 47 0.71 -1.56 6.80
N VAL A 48 -0.34 -1.01 6.18
CA VAL A 48 -0.56 0.45 6.10
C VAL A 48 -1.87 0.81 6.82
N GLY A 49 -1.76 1.63 7.87
CA GLY A 49 -2.90 2.07 8.68
C GLY A 49 -3.84 3.03 7.95
N GLU A 50 -5.04 3.21 8.51
CA GLU A 50 -6.10 4.03 7.93
C GLU A 50 -5.68 5.48 7.68
N PHE A 51 -6.25 6.09 6.64
CA PHE A 51 -6.01 7.50 6.28
C PHE A 51 -4.54 7.85 6.01
N THR A 52 -3.69 6.87 5.69
CA THR A 52 -2.26 7.10 5.46
C THR A 52 -1.95 7.31 3.99
N ASP A 53 -1.10 8.31 3.72
CA ASP A 53 -0.56 8.58 2.40
C ASP A 53 0.88 8.05 2.30
N ILE A 54 1.20 7.33 1.21
CA ILE A 54 2.58 6.94 0.90
C ILE A 54 2.99 7.65 -0.38
N GLY A 55 3.95 8.58 -0.26
CA GLY A 55 4.36 9.48 -1.34
C GLY A 55 5.06 8.78 -2.52
N ASN A 56 5.10 9.48 -3.66
CA ASN A 56 5.68 9.02 -4.93
C ASN A 56 7.03 8.30 -4.77
N CYS A 57 7.20 7.19 -5.51
CA CYS A 57 8.47 6.45 -5.58
C CYS A 57 9.00 5.92 -4.23
N SER A 58 8.18 5.89 -3.18
CA SER A 58 8.59 5.35 -1.87
C SER A 58 8.72 3.83 -1.92
N ASN A 59 9.68 3.30 -1.15
CA ASN A 59 9.88 1.87 -0.99
C ASN A 59 9.82 1.51 0.50
N VAL A 60 8.96 0.54 0.85
CA VAL A 60 8.80 0.07 2.23
C VAL A 60 9.33 -1.36 2.32
N ILE A 61 10.36 -1.56 3.15
CA ILE A 61 10.99 -2.87 3.37
C ILE A 61 10.08 -3.82 4.14
N GLN A 62 10.38 -5.13 4.13
CA GLN A 62 9.45 -6.15 4.60
C GLN A 62 9.18 -6.07 6.10
N GLY A 63 7.99 -6.50 6.51
CA GLY A 63 7.60 -6.60 7.93
C GLY A 63 7.36 -5.25 8.62
N ILE A 64 7.31 -4.14 7.89
CA ILE A 64 7.07 -2.81 8.43
C ILE A 64 5.57 -2.56 8.63
N ILE A 65 5.23 -2.00 9.78
CA ILE A 65 3.89 -1.49 10.08
C ILE A 65 3.95 0.04 10.03
N ILE A 66 3.25 0.63 9.07
CA ILE A 66 3.01 2.06 8.98
C ILE A 66 1.72 2.36 9.75
N GLY A 67 1.81 3.25 10.73
CA GLY A 67 0.66 3.67 11.53
C GLY A 67 -0.44 4.35 10.72
N LYS A 68 -1.55 4.65 11.39
CA LYS A 68 -2.61 5.52 10.87
C LYS A 68 -2.24 6.98 11.04
N MET A 69 -2.74 7.86 10.17
CA MET A 69 -2.72 9.30 10.46
C MET A 69 -3.71 9.62 11.59
N GLN A 70 -3.32 10.53 12.49
CA GLN A 70 -4.14 11.06 13.59
C GLN A 70 -4.69 12.43 13.24
#